data_AF-A0A226H791-F1
#
_entry.id   AF-A0A226H791-F1
#
_cell.length_a   1.000
_cell.length_b   1.000
_cell.length_c   1.000
_cell.angle_alpha   90.00
_cell.angle_beta   90.00
_cell.angle_gamma   90.00
#
_symmetry.space_group_name_H-M   'P 1'
#
loop_
_entity.id
_entity.type
_entity.pdbx_description
1 polymer ?
#
loop_
_entity_poly.entity_id
_entity_poly.type
_entity_poly.pdbx_seq_one_letter_code
_entity_poly.pdbx_strand_id
1 'polypeptide(L)'
;MATPNNSFGNYVAGKPTVLIPPTLSLFCEKINTLPANKKILLKFVVSGISKKDWGGKYSLKLVPSDPKIKLSTNEFEVEEGWTIQTNIESKAEIKGSYLQVKINDKDSSRISIDFTSDIKKDIFSDVAIKRLLDENTKLAELVDSDHPLPEYAGNYCMAAAERGISELLQDYKNFYAIDKKTQKRKNSVYFTGKTAIDRGNVMHGLGNVKSKWEFDKYKIDHDLLKKLNSSKNNSDANNVFQSINNDIITISEESKKALYNLFLKDISSVFGFHVYYFCIVGGFHTLLLIIDSTKGPCESTYAMYDQHGIKSKGQGKLSEIGEGFRAQSSFNFANSCLNRFKGGKTKYWDSTKTYLWKIQKK
;
A
#
# COMPACT_ATOMS: atom_id res chain seq x y z
N MET A 1 18.03 51.21 -27.16
CA MET A 1 17.55 49.83 -26.93
C MET A 1 17.49 49.60 -25.44
N ALA A 2 16.30 49.36 -24.90
CA ALA A 2 16.09 49.10 -23.48
C ALA A 2 16.27 47.61 -23.19
N THR A 3 17.06 47.27 -22.19
CA THR A 3 17.09 45.93 -21.57
C THR A 3 16.16 45.93 -20.35
N PRO A 4 15.32 44.89 -20.16
CA PRO A 4 14.44 44.79 -18.99
C PRO A 4 15.24 44.29 -17.78
N ASN A 5 15.25 45.09 -16.70
CA ASN A 5 15.79 44.69 -15.41
C ASN A 5 14.80 43.77 -14.69
N ASN A 6 14.99 42.45 -14.83
CA ASN A 6 14.27 41.42 -14.07
C ASN A 6 15.06 40.96 -12.84
N SER A 7 15.41 41.87 -11.93
CA SER A 7 15.95 41.47 -10.62
C SER A 7 15.27 42.24 -9.49
N PHE A 8 14.35 41.57 -8.80
CA PHE A 8 13.93 41.98 -7.46
C PHE A 8 15.08 41.70 -6.49
N GLY A 9 15.86 42.74 -6.18
CA GLY A 9 16.89 42.67 -5.14
C GLY A 9 17.66 43.97 -5.01
N ASN A 10 17.43 44.72 -3.93
CA ASN A 10 18.27 45.87 -3.58
C ASN A 10 19.61 45.36 -3.04
N TYR A 11 20.71 45.79 -3.66
CA TYR A 11 22.07 45.43 -3.27
C TYR A 11 22.59 46.42 -2.21
N VAL A 12 23.13 45.92 -1.09
CA VAL A 12 23.90 46.70 -0.11
C VAL A 12 25.19 45.95 0.19
N ALA A 13 26.34 46.63 0.11
CA ALA A 13 27.65 46.02 0.34
C ALA A 13 27.83 45.63 1.82
N GLY A 14 28.27 44.38 2.08
CA GLY A 14 28.69 43.95 3.41
C GLY A 14 28.43 42.48 3.76
N LYS A 15 27.51 41.78 3.07
CA LYS A 15 27.30 40.31 3.07
C LYS A 15 26.16 40.04 2.06
N PRO A 16 26.38 39.37 0.93
CA PRO A 16 25.30 39.08 -0.01
C PRO A 16 24.45 37.94 0.55
N THR A 17 23.55 38.25 1.48
CA THR A 17 22.53 37.28 1.90
C THR A 17 21.27 37.58 1.11
N VAL A 18 21.06 36.83 0.02
CA VAL A 18 19.78 36.82 -0.68
C VAL A 18 18.70 36.44 0.34
N LEU A 19 17.74 37.35 0.56
CA LEU A 19 16.53 37.09 1.34
C LEU A 19 15.72 36.04 0.58
N ILE A 20 15.81 34.78 0.97
CA ILE A 20 14.86 33.76 0.53
C ILE A 20 13.79 33.69 1.62
N PRO A 21 12.60 34.29 1.42
CA PRO A 21 11.52 34.14 2.39
C PRO A 21 11.20 32.65 2.55
N PRO A 22 10.73 32.21 3.74
CA PRO A 22 10.32 30.83 3.89
C PRO A 22 9.26 30.45 2.85
N THR A 23 9.18 29.17 2.56
CA THR A 23 8.18 28.56 1.69
C THR A 23 7.51 27.43 2.44
N LEU A 24 6.28 27.13 2.07
CA LEU A 24 5.54 26.02 2.64
C LEU A 24 5.20 25.03 1.53
N SER A 25 5.51 23.76 1.76
CA SER A 25 5.09 22.66 0.90
C SER A 25 4.31 21.63 1.71
N LEU A 26 3.51 20.80 1.03
CA LEU A 26 2.94 19.62 1.65
C LEU A 26 4.07 18.66 2.02
N PHE A 27 3.99 18.07 3.21
CA PHE A 27 4.88 16.97 3.60
C PHE A 27 4.85 15.83 2.57
N CYS A 28 3.68 15.62 1.97
CA CYS A 28 3.49 14.70 0.87
C CYS A 28 2.98 15.43 -0.38
N GLU A 29 3.89 15.82 -1.26
CA GLU A 29 3.58 16.50 -2.53
C GLU A 29 2.76 15.65 -3.51
N LYS A 30 2.61 14.35 -3.23
CA LYS A 30 1.73 13.46 -3.99
C LYS A 30 0.25 13.68 -3.69
N ILE A 31 -0.10 14.46 -2.66
CA ILE A 31 -1.48 14.80 -2.33
C ILE A 31 -1.87 16.04 -3.14
N ASN A 32 -2.84 15.90 -4.04
CA ASN A 32 -3.45 17.00 -4.78
C ASN A 32 -4.98 16.92 -4.85
N THR A 33 -5.57 15.84 -4.33
CA THR A 33 -7.02 15.61 -4.32
C THR A 33 -7.39 15.01 -2.97
N LEU A 34 -8.44 15.52 -2.36
CA LEU A 34 -8.96 15.08 -1.07
C LEU A 34 -10.42 14.61 -1.24
N PRO A 35 -10.87 13.67 -0.41
CA PRO A 35 -12.29 13.32 -0.39
C PRO A 35 -13.12 14.49 0.17
N ALA A 36 -14.18 14.86 -0.56
CA ALA A 36 -15.19 15.76 -0.05
C ALA A 36 -15.94 15.13 1.13
N ASN A 37 -16.53 15.97 1.98
CA ASN A 37 -17.26 15.59 3.20
C ASN A 37 -16.43 14.79 4.22
N LYS A 38 -15.09 14.93 4.17
CA LYS A 38 -14.19 14.35 5.16
C LYS A 38 -13.21 15.40 5.67
N LYS A 39 -12.95 15.30 6.97
CA LYS A 39 -11.91 16.06 7.66
C LYS A 39 -10.60 15.29 7.57
N ILE A 40 -9.59 15.90 6.96
CA ILE A 40 -8.28 15.28 6.72
C ILE A 40 -7.21 16.12 7.40
N LEU A 41 -6.34 15.49 8.19
CA LEU A 41 -5.17 16.15 8.75
C LEU A 41 -4.07 16.23 7.70
N LEU A 42 -3.72 17.44 7.26
CA LEU A 42 -2.58 17.67 6.39
C LEU A 42 -1.37 18.15 7.20
N LYS A 43 -0.20 17.69 6.77
CA LYS A 43 1.10 18.10 7.30
C LYS A 43 1.84 18.92 6.25
N PHE A 44 2.46 20.00 6.69
CA PHE A 44 3.22 20.91 5.84
C PHE A 44 4.62 21.10 6.41
N VAL A 45 5.60 21.25 5.53
CA VAL A 45 7.00 21.48 5.91
C VAL A 45 7.36 22.91 5.57
N VAL A 46 7.91 23.63 6.55
CA VAL A 46 8.44 24.98 6.37
C VAL A 46 9.90 24.87 5.92
N SER A 47 10.19 25.38 4.74
CA SER A 47 11.55 25.43 4.15
C SER A 47 11.98 26.88 3.90
N GLY A 48 13.27 27.12 3.64
CA GLY A 48 13.83 28.45 3.37
C GLY A 48 15.02 28.75 4.26
N ILE A 49 15.57 29.96 4.19
CA ILE A 49 16.73 30.37 5.01
C ILE A 49 16.23 31.29 6.12
N SER A 50 16.39 30.88 7.37
CA SER A 50 16.14 31.76 8.52
C SER A 50 17.09 32.96 8.50
N LYS A 51 16.54 34.18 8.58
CA LYS A 51 17.31 35.42 8.44
C LYS A 51 17.74 36.07 9.76
N LYS A 52 17.77 35.34 10.88
CA LYS A 52 18.22 35.94 12.11
C LYS A 52 19.27 35.06 12.76
N ASP A 53 20.46 35.63 12.89
CA ASP A 53 21.48 35.24 13.86
C ASP A 53 20.93 35.25 15.33
N TRP A 54 19.61 35.44 15.55
CA TRP A 54 18.90 35.70 16.81
C TRP A 54 17.40 35.22 16.83
N GLY A 55 17.03 34.11 16.19
CA GLY A 55 15.76 33.40 16.47
C GLY A 55 14.43 34.18 16.30
N GLY A 56 14.08 34.58 15.07
CA GLY A 56 12.76 35.19 14.80
C GLY A 56 11.75 34.21 14.21
N LYS A 57 10.53 34.22 14.76
CA LYS A 57 9.36 33.54 14.20
C LYS A 57 8.81 34.30 12.99
N TYR A 58 8.26 33.56 12.04
CA TYR A 58 7.52 34.09 10.90
C TYR A 58 6.03 33.88 11.12
N SER A 59 5.22 34.89 10.76
CA SER A 59 3.77 34.74 10.74
C SER A 59 3.34 34.13 9.41
N LEU A 60 2.89 32.89 9.44
CA LEU A 60 2.43 32.15 8.27
C LEU A 60 0.90 32.07 8.28
N LYS A 61 0.29 32.36 7.13
CA LYS A 61 -1.16 32.26 6.94
C LYS A 61 -1.51 31.44 5.70
N LEU A 62 -2.43 30.50 5.88
CA LEU A 62 -3.04 29.71 4.82
C LEU A 62 -4.39 30.31 4.45
N VAL A 63 -4.51 30.79 3.21
CA VAL A 63 -5.75 31.39 2.71
C VAL A 63 -6.31 30.49 1.61
N PRO A 64 -7.41 29.76 1.84
CA PRO A 64 -8.03 28.98 0.79
C PRO A 64 -8.55 29.86 -0.34
N SER A 65 -8.40 29.42 -1.58
CA SER A 65 -8.93 30.10 -2.76
C SER A 65 -10.45 30.00 -2.87
N ASP A 66 -11.07 29.01 -2.22
CA ASP A 66 -12.51 28.80 -2.19
C ASP A 66 -13.03 28.85 -0.73
N PRO A 67 -14.07 29.66 -0.43
CA PRO A 67 -14.60 29.81 0.93
C PRO A 67 -15.25 28.56 1.53
N LYS A 68 -15.56 27.55 0.70
CA LYS A 68 -16.10 26.25 1.14
C LYS A 68 -15.03 25.37 1.77
N ILE A 69 -13.74 25.64 1.50
CA ILE A 69 -12.62 24.97 2.14
C ILE A 69 -12.47 25.53 3.54
N LYS A 70 -12.52 24.65 4.55
CA LYS A 70 -12.33 25.01 5.96
C LYS A 70 -11.02 24.42 6.46
N LEU A 71 -10.29 25.24 7.21
CA LEU A 71 -9.09 24.87 7.93
C LEU A 71 -9.37 24.97 9.43
N SER A 72 -8.95 23.99 10.23
CA SER A 72 -9.06 24.10 11.70
C SER A 72 -8.13 25.17 12.26
N THR A 73 -7.00 25.38 11.60
CA THR A 73 -6.00 26.39 11.92
C THR A 73 -5.42 26.91 10.62
N ASN A 74 -5.41 28.22 10.45
CA ASN A 74 -4.95 28.87 9.21
C ASN A 74 -3.82 29.87 9.46
N GLU A 75 -3.44 30.13 10.72
CA GLU A 75 -2.37 31.04 11.10
C GLU A 75 -1.40 30.32 12.04
N PHE A 76 -0.10 30.54 11.84
CA PHE A 76 0.97 29.87 12.57
C PHE A 76 2.14 30.82 12.78
N GLU A 77 2.75 30.75 13.95
CA GLU A 77 4.08 31.32 14.18
C GLU A 77 5.10 30.20 14.01
N VAL A 78 5.94 30.29 12.98
CA VAL A 78 6.81 29.18 12.55
C VAL A 78 8.28 29.58 12.46
N GLU A 79 9.16 28.59 12.58
CA GLU A 79 10.58 28.70 12.22
C GLU A 79 10.92 27.72 11.10
N GLU A 80 12.12 27.86 10.55
CA GLU A 80 12.65 26.95 9.53
C GLU A 80 12.71 25.50 10.06
N GLY A 81 12.41 24.54 9.19
CA GLY A 81 12.45 23.11 9.53
C GLY A 81 11.24 22.63 10.34
N TRP A 82 10.36 23.53 10.77
CA TRP A 82 9.15 23.15 11.46
C TRP A 82 8.19 22.40 10.54
N THR A 83 7.49 21.43 11.13
CA THR A 83 6.33 20.78 10.52
C THR A 83 5.08 21.28 11.20
N ILE A 84 4.17 21.86 10.43
CA ILE A 84 2.87 22.30 10.93
C ILE A 84 1.77 21.38 10.43
N GLN A 85 0.64 21.35 11.14
CA GLN A 85 -0.49 20.50 10.82
C GLN A 85 -1.79 21.27 10.93
N THR A 86 -2.72 21.00 10.02
CA THR A 86 -4.08 21.53 10.10
C THR A 86 -5.06 20.56 9.49
N ASN A 87 -6.26 20.50 10.05
CA ASN A 87 -7.33 19.76 9.43
C ASN A 87 -7.91 20.60 8.30
N ILE A 88 -8.10 19.99 7.15
CA ILE A 88 -8.77 20.56 6.00
C ILE A 88 -10.03 19.76 5.68
N GLU A 89 -11.10 20.45 5.30
CA GLU A 89 -12.32 19.82 4.82
C GLU A 89 -13.04 20.72 3.81
N SER A 90 -13.87 20.10 2.98
CA SER A 90 -14.86 20.78 2.16
C SER A 90 -16.12 19.92 2.11
N LYS A 91 -17.29 20.56 2.22
CA LYS A 91 -18.60 19.90 2.05
C LYS A 91 -19.02 19.77 0.58
N ALA A 92 -18.23 20.31 -0.34
CA ALA A 92 -18.52 20.32 -1.77
C ALA A 92 -17.34 19.78 -2.57
N GLU A 93 -17.63 19.31 -3.77
CA GLU A 93 -16.63 19.08 -4.80
C GLU A 93 -16.09 20.42 -5.32
N ILE A 94 -14.76 20.53 -5.41
CA ILE A 94 -14.04 21.75 -5.81
C ILE A 94 -12.83 21.30 -6.65
N LYS A 95 -12.68 21.89 -7.84
CA LYS A 95 -11.55 21.63 -8.75
C LYS A 95 -10.77 22.91 -9.02
N GLY A 96 -9.47 22.79 -9.19
CA GLY A 96 -8.57 23.91 -9.42
C GLY A 96 -8.41 24.81 -8.19
N SER A 97 -8.71 24.32 -6.98
CA SER A 97 -8.53 25.10 -5.75
C SER A 97 -7.10 25.02 -5.23
N TYR A 98 -6.72 26.01 -4.44
CA TYR A 98 -5.40 26.07 -3.82
C TYR A 98 -5.43 26.74 -2.45
N LEU A 99 -4.41 26.48 -1.64
CA LEU A 99 -4.08 27.28 -0.47
C LEU A 99 -3.04 28.31 -0.87
N GLN A 100 -3.37 29.59 -0.77
CA GLN A 100 -2.40 30.67 -0.87
C GLN A 100 -1.65 30.75 0.46
N VAL A 101 -0.33 30.56 0.39
CA VAL A 101 0.56 30.73 1.53
C VAL A 101 0.98 32.19 1.57
N LYS A 102 0.74 32.84 2.71
CA LYS A 102 1.24 34.18 3.03
C LYS A 102 2.23 34.10 4.17
N ILE A 103 3.32 34.83 4.07
CA ILE A 103 4.33 34.94 5.12
C ILE A 103 4.56 36.42 5.39
N ASN A 104 4.31 36.83 6.63
CA ASN A 104 4.28 38.23 7.06
C ASN A 104 3.42 39.07 6.09
N ASP A 105 2.20 38.59 5.82
CA ASP A 105 1.20 39.15 4.90
C ASP A 105 1.56 39.23 3.41
N LYS A 106 2.75 38.75 3.02
CA LYS A 106 3.17 38.68 1.61
C LYS A 106 2.92 37.30 1.02
N ASP A 107 2.42 37.26 -0.20
CA ASP A 107 2.25 36.01 -0.94
C ASP A 107 3.60 35.32 -1.15
N SER A 108 3.66 34.01 -0.86
CA SER A 108 4.87 33.18 -0.99
C SER A 108 4.67 32.08 -2.03
N SER A 109 3.78 31.14 -1.76
CA SER A 109 3.59 29.92 -2.58
C SER A 109 2.12 29.53 -2.65
N ARG A 110 1.79 28.64 -3.58
CA ARG A 110 0.44 28.06 -3.73
C ARG A 110 0.53 26.55 -3.65
N ILE A 111 -0.39 25.96 -2.89
CA ILE A 111 -0.51 24.52 -2.76
C ILE A 111 -1.82 24.10 -3.39
N SER A 112 -1.76 23.38 -4.52
CA SER A 112 -2.95 22.91 -5.23
C SER A 112 -3.64 21.80 -4.43
N ILE A 113 -4.95 21.94 -4.20
CA ILE A 113 -5.77 20.96 -3.48
C ILE A 113 -7.16 20.96 -4.09
N ASP A 114 -7.57 19.83 -4.63
CA ASP A 114 -8.94 19.59 -5.08
C ASP A 114 -9.73 18.77 -4.05
N PHE A 115 -11.05 18.89 -4.07
CA PHE A 115 -11.98 18.05 -3.30
C PHE A 115 -12.90 17.32 -4.26
N THR A 116 -13.03 16.00 -4.13
CA THR A 116 -13.92 15.20 -4.98
C THR A 116 -14.86 14.34 -4.17
N SER A 117 -16.11 14.25 -4.63
CA SER A 117 -17.08 13.30 -4.10
C SER A 117 -16.87 11.88 -4.65
N ASP A 118 -16.13 11.75 -5.75
CA ASP A 118 -15.83 10.48 -6.41
C ASP A 118 -14.77 9.69 -5.65
N ILE A 119 -15.22 8.89 -4.69
CA ILE A 119 -14.39 7.81 -4.14
C ILE A 119 -14.22 6.78 -5.26
N LYS A 120 -13.03 6.76 -5.87
CA LYS A 120 -12.67 5.77 -6.91
C LYS A 120 -13.04 4.35 -6.44
N LYS A 121 -13.52 3.54 -7.39
CA LYS A 121 -14.04 2.18 -7.12
C LYS A 121 -13.02 1.24 -6.45
N ASP A 122 -11.72 1.52 -6.59
CA ASP A 122 -10.59 0.78 -6.02
C ASP A 122 -10.15 1.27 -4.62
N ILE A 123 -11.02 2.01 -3.93
CA ILE A 123 -10.79 2.50 -2.57
C ILE A 123 -11.91 2.00 -1.66
N PHE A 124 -11.48 1.43 -0.54
CA PHE A 124 -12.37 0.83 0.44
C PHE A 124 -12.37 1.65 1.73
N SER A 125 -13.53 1.65 2.41
CA SER A 125 -13.72 2.27 3.72
C SER A 125 -13.28 1.32 4.83
N ASP A 126 -13.12 1.85 6.05
CA ASP A 126 -12.85 1.05 7.25
C ASP A 126 -13.86 -0.08 7.44
N VAL A 127 -15.14 0.19 7.18
CA VAL A 127 -16.22 -0.80 7.32
C VAL A 127 -16.04 -1.95 6.31
N ALA A 128 -15.65 -1.65 5.07
CA ALA A 128 -15.44 -2.67 4.04
C ALA A 128 -14.21 -3.53 4.35
N ILE A 129 -13.11 -2.91 4.78
CA ILE A 129 -11.90 -3.62 5.20
C ILE A 129 -12.14 -4.46 6.45
N LYS A 130 -12.89 -3.93 7.43
CA LYS A 130 -13.23 -4.69 8.63
C LYS A 130 -13.98 -5.97 8.30
N ARG A 131 -14.93 -5.96 7.35
CA ARG A 131 -15.61 -7.18 6.91
C ARG A 131 -14.66 -8.24 6.35
N LEU A 132 -13.71 -7.82 5.50
CA LEU A 132 -12.67 -8.69 4.95
C LEU A 132 -11.79 -9.26 6.06
N LEU A 133 -11.30 -8.42 6.98
CA LEU A 133 -10.41 -8.83 8.05
C LEU A 133 -11.11 -9.76 9.04
N ASP A 134 -12.34 -9.46 9.44
CA ASP A 134 -13.14 -10.31 10.32
C ASP A 134 -13.35 -11.71 9.71
N GLU A 135 -13.53 -11.79 8.39
CA GLU A 135 -13.64 -13.06 7.67
C GLU A 135 -12.32 -13.85 7.69
N ASN A 136 -11.19 -13.17 7.47
CA ASN A 136 -9.88 -13.81 7.45
C ASN A 136 -9.41 -14.26 8.85
N THR A 137 -9.67 -13.47 9.89
CA THR A 137 -9.37 -13.84 11.29
C THR A 137 -10.14 -15.09 11.70
N LYS A 138 -11.44 -15.16 11.37
CA LYS A 138 -12.25 -16.33 11.68
C LYS A 138 -11.75 -17.59 10.97
N LEU A 139 -11.25 -17.45 9.75
CA LEU A 139 -10.64 -18.56 9.02
C LEU A 139 -9.36 -19.07 9.68
N ALA A 140 -8.51 -18.17 10.18
CA ALA A 140 -7.29 -18.54 10.87
C ALA A 140 -7.55 -19.44 12.08
N GLU A 141 -8.62 -19.20 12.83
CA GLU A 141 -9.06 -20.05 13.96
C GLU A 141 -9.44 -21.48 13.53
N LEU A 142 -9.83 -21.68 12.27
CA LEU A 142 -10.30 -22.97 11.75
C LEU A 142 -9.20 -23.76 11.02
N VAL A 143 -8.18 -23.09 10.47
CA VAL A 143 -7.14 -23.73 9.65
C VAL A 143 -6.32 -24.72 10.45
N ASP A 144 -5.99 -24.37 11.70
CA ASP A 144 -5.17 -25.19 12.60
C ASP A 144 -6.02 -26.09 13.52
N SER A 145 -7.33 -26.19 13.28
CA SER A 145 -8.21 -27.05 14.09
C SER A 145 -8.01 -28.53 13.78
N ASP A 146 -8.18 -29.40 14.79
CA ASP A 146 -8.03 -30.86 14.66
C ASP A 146 -9.02 -31.51 13.66
N HIS A 147 -10.07 -30.78 13.30
CA HIS A 147 -11.11 -31.20 12.34
C HIS A 147 -11.25 -30.18 11.21
N PRO A 148 -10.23 -30.08 10.33
CA PRO A 148 -10.30 -29.18 9.19
C PRO A 148 -11.49 -29.55 8.31
N LEU A 149 -12.34 -28.56 7.98
CA LEU A 149 -13.50 -28.84 7.12
C LEU A 149 -13.01 -29.31 5.73
N PRO A 150 -13.61 -30.36 5.13
CA PRO A 150 -13.12 -30.97 3.89
C PRO A 150 -12.97 -30.00 2.71
N GLU A 151 -13.79 -28.95 2.68
CA GLU A 151 -13.75 -27.92 1.64
C GLU A 151 -12.46 -27.09 1.61
N TYR A 152 -11.62 -27.22 2.64
CA TYR A 152 -10.38 -26.49 2.76
C TYR A 152 -9.12 -27.32 2.49
N ALA A 153 -9.21 -28.65 2.43
CA ALA A 153 -8.07 -29.53 2.18
C ALA A 153 -7.34 -29.16 0.87
N GLY A 154 -6.13 -28.61 0.98
CA GLY A 154 -5.24 -28.26 -0.15
C GLY A 154 -5.43 -26.87 -0.79
N ASN A 155 -6.51 -26.13 -0.50
CA ASN A 155 -6.82 -24.84 -1.14
C ASN A 155 -7.02 -23.66 -0.16
N TYR A 156 -6.61 -23.82 1.11
CA TYR A 156 -6.86 -22.87 2.19
C TYR A 156 -6.55 -21.41 1.83
N CYS A 157 -5.36 -21.12 1.29
CA CYS A 157 -4.94 -19.75 1.00
C CYS A 157 -5.82 -19.07 -0.07
N MET A 158 -6.20 -19.81 -1.11
CA MET A 158 -7.09 -19.30 -2.16
C MET A 158 -8.52 -19.12 -1.65
N ALA A 159 -9.02 -20.08 -0.86
CA ALA A 159 -10.34 -20.01 -0.25
C ALA A 159 -10.48 -18.81 0.69
N ALA A 160 -9.45 -18.57 1.51
CA ALA A 160 -9.40 -17.45 2.42
C ALA A 160 -9.42 -16.11 1.69
N ALA A 161 -8.58 -15.97 0.67
CA ALA A 161 -8.54 -14.76 -0.14
C ALA A 161 -9.88 -14.47 -0.84
N GLU A 162 -10.51 -15.49 -1.43
CA GLU A 162 -11.77 -15.33 -2.15
C GLU A 162 -12.96 -15.01 -1.21
N ARG A 163 -13.01 -15.64 -0.03
CA ARG A 163 -14.00 -15.30 1.01
C ARG A 163 -13.83 -13.86 1.49
N GLY A 164 -12.60 -13.44 1.77
CA GLY A 164 -12.29 -12.06 2.15
C GLY A 164 -12.73 -11.06 1.08
N ILE A 165 -12.50 -11.37 -0.20
CA ILE A 165 -12.96 -10.54 -1.33
C ILE A 165 -14.49 -10.52 -1.45
N SER A 166 -15.16 -11.66 -1.23
CA SER A 166 -16.63 -11.71 -1.24
C SER A 166 -17.24 -10.78 -0.21
N GLU A 167 -16.67 -10.71 1.01
CA GLU A 167 -17.15 -9.85 2.10
C GLU A 167 -16.75 -8.38 1.93
N LEU A 168 -15.59 -8.12 1.32
CA LEU A 168 -15.14 -6.78 0.93
C LEU A 168 -16.13 -6.14 -0.06
N LEU A 169 -16.43 -6.88 -1.14
CA LEU A 169 -17.27 -6.45 -2.25
C LEU A 169 -18.76 -6.63 -1.98
N GLN A 170 -19.12 -7.46 -0.99
CA GLN A 170 -20.48 -7.95 -0.74
C GLN A 170 -21.12 -8.61 -1.96
N ASP A 171 -20.30 -9.26 -2.79
CA ASP A 171 -20.74 -9.97 -3.99
C ASP A 171 -20.71 -11.48 -3.75
N TYR A 172 -21.80 -11.97 -3.17
CA TYR A 172 -22.02 -13.40 -2.93
C TYR A 172 -22.65 -14.11 -4.13
N LYS A 173 -22.86 -13.42 -5.26
CA LYS A 173 -23.35 -14.06 -6.48
C LYS A 173 -22.19 -14.59 -7.32
N ASN A 174 -21.05 -13.90 -7.30
CA ASN A 174 -19.91 -14.24 -8.14
C ASN A 174 -18.72 -14.81 -7.37
N PHE A 175 -18.66 -14.65 -6.04
CA PHE A 175 -17.55 -15.17 -5.22
C PHE A 175 -18.02 -16.19 -4.19
N TYR A 176 -17.14 -17.15 -3.91
CA TYR A 176 -17.35 -18.14 -2.87
C TYR A 176 -17.55 -17.48 -1.49
N ALA A 177 -18.62 -17.86 -0.80
CA ALA A 177 -18.95 -17.31 0.52
C ALA A 177 -19.62 -18.35 1.42
N ILE A 178 -19.39 -18.25 2.73
CA ILE A 178 -20.00 -19.13 3.73
C ILE A 178 -20.66 -18.35 4.86
N ASP A 179 -21.62 -18.99 5.52
CA ASP A 179 -22.28 -18.46 6.69
C ASP A 179 -21.37 -18.61 7.90
N LYS A 180 -21.07 -17.49 8.57
CA LYS A 180 -20.13 -17.45 9.68
C LYS A 180 -20.57 -18.33 10.84
N LYS A 181 -21.87 -18.51 11.09
CA LYS A 181 -22.35 -19.28 12.26
C LYS A 181 -22.37 -20.77 11.98
N THR A 182 -22.88 -21.15 10.81
CA THR A 182 -23.16 -22.55 10.47
C THR A 182 -22.04 -23.21 9.67
N GLN A 183 -21.10 -22.44 9.14
CA GLN A 183 -20.07 -22.88 8.20
C GLN A 183 -20.62 -23.49 6.91
N LYS A 184 -21.92 -23.33 6.63
CA LYS A 184 -22.54 -23.77 5.38
C LYS A 184 -22.33 -22.71 4.31
N ARG A 185 -22.26 -23.13 3.04
CA ARG A 185 -22.17 -22.19 1.91
C ARG A 185 -23.38 -21.25 1.89
N LYS A 186 -23.11 -19.96 1.70
CA LYS A 186 -24.15 -18.93 1.48
C LYS A 186 -24.75 -19.01 0.08
N ASN A 187 -24.02 -19.62 -0.85
CA ASN A 187 -24.34 -19.64 -2.26
C ASN A 187 -23.97 -20.98 -2.91
N SER A 188 -24.40 -21.17 -4.17
CA SER A 188 -24.01 -22.31 -5.01
C SER A 188 -22.70 -22.06 -5.77
N VAL A 189 -22.04 -20.92 -5.54
CA VAL A 189 -20.80 -20.54 -6.20
C VAL A 189 -19.68 -21.42 -5.64
N TYR A 190 -19.05 -22.19 -6.52
CA TYR A 190 -17.78 -22.84 -6.20
C TYR A 190 -16.65 -21.82 -6.39
N PHE A 191 -15.44 -22.16 -5.98
CA PHE A 191 -14.28 -21.33 -6.25
C PHE A 191 -14.19 -20.92 -7.72
N THR A 192 -13.94 -19.62 -7.95
CA THR A 192 -13.97 -19.00 -9.28
C THR A 192 -12.95 -19.59 -10.27
N GLY A 193 -11.94 -20.31 -9.81
CA GLY A 193 -10.93 -20.92 -10.67
C GLY A 193 -10.15 -22.06 -9.99
N LYS A 194 -9.48 -22.87 -10.80
CA LYS A 194 -8.69 -24.03 -10.34
C LYS A 194 -7.40 -23.59 -9.67
N THR A 195 -6.73 -22.58 -10.23
CA THR A 195 -5.49 -22.01 -9.68
C THR A 195 -5.71 -20.60 -9.15
N ALA A 196 -4.75 -20.09 -8.39
CA ALA A 196 -4.76 -18.70 -7.92
C ALA A 196 -4.83 -17.70 -9.09
N ILE A 197 -4.10 -18.00 -10.18
CA ILE A 197 -4.06 -17.16 -11.37
C ILE A 197 -5.42 -17.16 -12.07
N ASP A 198 -6.07 -18.31 -12.19
CA ASP A 198 -7.41 -18.41 -12.77
C ASP A 198 -8.41 -17.56 -12.01
N ARG A 199 -8.39 -17.62 -10.67
CA ARG A 199 -9.28 -16.83 -9.80
C ARG A 199 -9.08 -15.33 -9.99
N GLY A 200 -7.81 -14.87 -10.00
CA GLY A 200 -7.50 -13.48 -10.30
C GLY A 200 -7.97 -13.03 -11.69
N ASN A 201 -7.82 -13.88 -12.70
CA ASN A 201 -8.33 -13.61 -14.05
C ASN A 201 -9.86 -13.58 -14.12
N VAL A 202 -10.57 -14.42 -13.35
CA VAL A 202 -12.04 -14.36 -13.25
C VAL A 202 -12.48 -13.08 -12.54
N MET A 203 -11.84 -12.68 -11.44
CA MET A 203 -12.10 -11.38 -10.80
C MET A 203 -11.93 -10.23 -11.81
N HIS A 204 -10.94 -10.31 -12.67
CA HIS A 204 -10.73 -9.33 -13.74
C HIS A 204 -11.85 -9.35 -14.79
N GLY A 205 -12.22 -10.53 -15.29
CA GLY A 205 -13.32 -10.69 -16.25
C GLY A 205 -14.68 -10.23 -15.72
N LEU A 206 -14.88 -10.28 -14.40
CA LEU A 206 -16.08 -9.77 -13.73
C LEU A 206 -16.10 -8.24 -13.58
N GLY A 207 -15.01 -7.54 -13.91
CA GLY A 207 -14.85 -6.09 -13.74
C GLY A 207 -14.38 -5.67 -12.34
N ASN A 208 -14.05 -6.62 -11.46
CA ASN A 208 -13.62 -6.37 -10.09
C ASN A 208 -12.12 -6.09 -9.93
N VAL A 209 -11.39 -5.93 -11.04
CA VAL A 209 -9.95 -5.60 -11.02
C VAL A 209 -9.71 -4.33 -11.80
N LYS A 210 -9.13 -3.32 -11.15
CA LYS A 210 -8.73 -2.06 -11.78
C LYS A 210 -7.48 -2.21 -12.64
N SER A 211 -6.52 -2.97 -12.15
CA SER A 211 -5.20 -3.11 -12.76
C SER A 211 -4.57 -4.44 -12.34
N LYS A 212 -3.76 -4.99 -13.25
CA LYS A 212 -3.02 -6.25 -13.07
C LYS A 212 -1.55 -6.01 -13.36
N TRP A 213 -0.66 -6.61 -12.56
CA TRP A 213 0.78 -6.57 -12.81
C TRP A 213 1.41 -7.92 -12.54
N GLU A 214 2.61 -8.07 -13.09
CA GLU A 214 3.47 -9.22 -12.89
C GLU A 214 4.83 -8.73 -12.42
N PHE A 215 5.45 -9.45 -11.51
CA PHE A 215 6.80 -9.18 -11.03
C PHE A 215 7.62 -10.46 -11.01
N ASP A 216 8.76 -10.43 -11.70
CA ASP A 216 9.65 -11.58 -11.88
C ASP A 216 11.13 -11.21 -11.71
N LYS A 217 11.43 -10.12 -10.99
CA LYS A 217 12.82 -9.68 -10.73
C LYS A 217 13.40 -10.32 -9.47
N TYR A 218 13.04 -11.58 -9.23
CA TYR A 218 13.59 -12.39 -8.15
C TYR A 218 14.83 -13.13 -8.64
N LYS A 219 15.80 -13.35 -7.74
CA LYS A 219 16.93 -14.24 -7.96
C LYS A 219 16.93 -15.34 -6.91
N ILE A 220 17.01 -16.58 -7.38
CA ILE A 220 17.11 -17.77 -6.54
C ILE A 220 18.57 -17.96 -6.13
N ASP A 221 18.80 -18.22 -4.84
CA ASP A 221 20.08 -18.76 -4.37
C ASP A 221 20.11 -20.27 -4.63
N HIS A 222 20.83 -20.66 -5.70
CA HIS A 222 20.92 -22.04 -6.12
C HIS A 222 21.75 -22.91 -5.16
N ASP A 223 22.63 -22.33 -4.36
CA ASP A 223 23.41 -23.08 -3.37
C ASP A 223 22.53 -23.44 -2.18
N LEU A 224 21.69 -22.51 -1.70
CA LEU A 224 20.68 -22.80 -0.67
C LEU A 224 19.63 -23.80 -1.15
N LEU A 225 19.18 -23.67 -2.41
CA LEU A 225 18.28 -24.66 -3.02
C LEU A 225 18.92 -26.06 -3.06
N LYS A 226 20.18 -26.15 -3.46
CA LYS A 226 20.91 -27.43 -3.55
C LYS A 226 20.99 -28.10 -2.17
N LYS A 227 21.24 -27.34 -1.10
CA LYS A 227 21.26 -27.88 0.28
C LYS A 227 19.98 -28.63 0.61
N LEU A 228 18.81 -28.02 0.35
CA LEU A 228 17.51 -28.64 0.62
C LEU A 228 17.26 -29.87 -0.26
N ASN A 229 17.59 -29.79 -1.55
CA ASN A 229 17.41 -30.91 -2.47
C ASN A 229 18.32 -32.11 -2.18
N SER A 230 19.46 -31.86 -1.53
CA SER A 230 20.42 -32.88 -1.11
C SER A 230 20.19 -33.44 0.30
N SER A 231 19.11 -33.04 0.98
CA SER A 231 18.80 -33.51 2.32
C SER A 231 18.66 -35.04 2.38
N LYS A 232 19.08 -35.63 3.49
CA LYS A 232 19.16 -37.10 3.65
C LYS A 232 17.80 -37.74 3.90
N ASN A 233 16.91 -37.02 4.58
CA ASN A 233 15.59 -37.48 4.98
C ASN A 233 14.68 -36.29 5.31
N ASN A 234 13.42 -36.56 5.66
CA ASN A 234 12.42 -35.51 5.96
C ASN A 234 12.80 -34.62 7.16
N SER A 235 13.47 -35.18 8.18
CA SER A 235 13.89 -34.42 9.36
C SER A 235 14.99 -33.42 9.01
N ASP A 236 16.01 -33.90 8.28
CA ASP A 236 17.09 -33.07 7.75
C ASP A 236 16.57 -31.96 6.82
N ALA A 237 15.65 -32.31 5.90
CA ALA A 237 15.03 -31.33 5.01
C ALA A 237 14.25 -30.24 5.76
N ASN A 238 13.55 -30.58 6.85
CA ASN A 238 12.87 -29.59 7.69
C ASN A 238 13.89 -28.65 8.37
N ASN A 239 15.00 -29.17 8.89
CA ASN A 239 16.05 -28.35 9.51
C ASN A 239 16.68 -27.39 8.50
N VAL A 240 17.02 -27.89 7.31
CA VAL A 240 17.54 -27.07 6.22
C VAL A 240 16.52 -25.99 5.82
N PHE A 241 15.24 -26.36 5.67
CA PHE A 241 14.17 -25.39 5.39
C PHE A 241 14.16 -24.25 6.41
N GLN A 242 14.20 -24.55 7.72
CA GLN A 242 14.20 -23.51 8.75
C GLN A 242 15.40 -22.56 8.62
N SER A 243 16.55 -23.06 8.20
CA SER A 243 17.75 -22.23 8.01
C SER A 243 17.71 -21.35 6.75
N ILE A 244 16.93 -21.69 5.72
CA ILE A 244 16.96 -21.00 4.41
C ILE A 244 15.67 -20.28 4.03
N ASN A 245 14.57 -20.52 4.77
CA ASN A 245 13.23 -20.04 4.40
C ASN A 245 13.11 -18.50 4.35
N ASN A 246 14.12 -17.77 4.80
CA ASN A 246 14.16 -16.32 4.73
C ASN A 246 15.07 -15.76 3.65
N ASP A 247 15.95 -16.57 3.04
CA ASP A 247 17.09 -16.05 2.26
C ASP A 247 17.23 -16.70 0.88
N ILE A 248 16.50 -17.77 0.59
CA ILE A 248 16.56 -18.47 -0.71
C ILE A 248 16.18 -17.58 -1.90
N ILE A 249 15.41 -16.50 -1.69
CA ILE A 249 15.10 -15.49 -2.71
C ILE A 249 15.72 -14.14 -2.34
N THR A 250 16.36 -13.52 -3.33
CA THR A 250 16.87 -12.16 -3.28
C THR A 250 16.19 -11.27 -4.31
N ILE A 251 16.16 -9.96 -4.03
CA ILE A 251 15.74 -8.91 -4.96
C ILE A 251 16.73 -7.75 -4.82
N SER A 252 17.07 -7.10 -5.93
CA SER A 252 17.97 -5.94 -5.91
C SER A 252 17.30 -4.71 -5.29
N GLU A 253 18.08 -3.77 -4.76
CA GLU A 253 17.55 -2.53 -4.19
C GLU A 253 16.82 -1.68 -5.25
N GLU A 254 17.30 -1.68 -6.49
CA GLU A 254 16.60 -1.03 -7.62
C GLU A 254 15.24 -1.67 -7.86
N SER A 255 15.14 -2.99 -7.72
CA SER A 255 13.87 -3.73 -7.89
C SER A 255 12.92 -3.51 -6.72
N LYS A 256 13.42 -3.41 -5.48
CA LYS A 256 12.64 -2.99 -4.30
C LYS A 256 12.05 -1.60 -4.50
N LYS A 257 12.88 -0.64 -4.94
CA LYS A 257 12.46 0.72 -5.23
C LYS A 257 11.44 0.77 -6.37
N ALA A 258 11.61 -0.05 -7.40
CA ALA A 258 10.65 -0.16 -8.50
C ALA A 258 9.28 -0.69 -8.02
N LEU A 259 9.25 -1.70 -7.15
CA LEU A 259 8.01 -2.19 -6.52
C LEU A 259 7.34 -1.10 -5.70
N TYR A 260 8.09 -0.42 -4.83
CA TYR A 260 7.56 0.70 -4.04
C TYR A 260 6.94 1.79 -4.92
N ASN A 261 7.65 2.22 -5.96
CA ASN A 261 7.16 3.25 -6.88
C ASN A 261 5.92 2.82 -7.66
N LEU A 262 5.81 1.53 -7.99
CA LEU A 262 4.62 0.96 -8.63
C LEU A 262 3.39 1.12 -7.71
N PHE A 263 3.48 0.65 -6.46
CA PHE A 263 2.38 0.79 -5.50
C PHE A 263 2.08 2.25 -5.18
N LEU A 264 3.10 3.09 -5.01
CA LEU A 264 2.94 4.52 -4.75
C LEU A 264 2.18 5.21 -5.89
N LYS A 265 2.45 4.84 -7.15
CA LYS A 265 1.71 5.31 -8.32
C LYS A 265 0.25 4.82 -8.29
N ASP A 266 0.01 3.58 -7.90
CA ASP A 266 -1.35 3.01 -7.90
C ASP A 266 -2.25 3.59 -6.81
N ILE A 267 -1.70 3.90 -5.63
CA ILE A 267 -2.46 4.51 -4.53
C ILE A 267 -2.53 6.04 -4.62
N SER A 268 -1.76 6.64 -5.55
CA SER A 268 -1.63 8.08 -5.86
C SER A 268 -2.71 8.96 -5.26
N SER A 269 -2.31 10.06 -4.61
CA SER A 269 -3.13 11.16 -4.04
C SER A 269 -4.39 10.79 -3.27
N VAL A 270 -4.71 9.51 -3.08
CA VAL A 270 -6.03 9.10 -2.64
C VAL A 270 -5.96 8.43 -1.28
N PHE A 271 -6.92 8.83 -0.46
CA PHE A 271 -7.07 8.43 0.92
C PHE A 271 -8.01 7.23 1.04
N GLY A 272 -7.60 6.23 1.81
CA GLY A 272 -8.39 5.04 2.11
C GLY A 272 -7.57 3.77 1.96
N PHE A 273 -8.26 2.63 1.87
CA PHE A 273 -7.60 1.33 1.75
C PHE A 273 -7.62 0.83 0.32
N HIS A 274 -6.48 0.26 -0.10
CA HIS A 274 -6.33 -0.40 -1.38
C HIS A 274 -6.10 -1.88 -1.15
N VAL A 275 -6.92 -2.72 -1.77
CA VAL A 275 -6.87 -4.17 -1.62
C VAL A 275 -6.38 -4.81 -2.90
N TYR A 276 -5.51 -5.79 -2.73
CA TYR A 276 -4.88 -6.53 -3.80
C TYR A 276 -5.07 -8.02 -3.53
N TYR A 277 -5.57 -8.74 -4.52
CA TYR A 277 -5.42 -10.18 -4.60
C TYR A 277 -4.08 -10.46 -5.26
N PHE A 278 -3.24 -11.30 -4.68
CA PHE A 278 -1.99 -11.66 -5.35
C PHE A 278 -1.57 -13.08 -5.05
N CYS A 279 -0.79 -13.64 -5.96
CA CYS A 279 -0.16 -14.93 -5.77
C CYS A 279 1.33 -14.82 -6.03
N ILE A 280 2.09 -15.63 -5.30
CA ILE A 280 3.55 -15.71 -5.39
C ILE A 280 3.95 -17.13 -5.79
N VAL A 281 5.20 -17.26 -6.23
CA VAL A 281 5.79 -18.57 -6.57
C VAL A 281 4.92 -19.28 -7.63
N GLY A 282 4.57 -18.56 -8.69
CA GLY A 282 3.85 -19.12 -9.85
C GLY A 282 2.42 -19.56 -9.54
N GLY A 283 1.81 -19.02 -8.47
CA GLY A 283 0.47 -19.41 -8.04
C GLY A 283 0.43 -20.48 -6.95
N PHE A 284 1.59 -20.93 -6.45
CA PHE A 284 1.68 -21.88 -5.34
C PHE A 284 1.00 -21.37 -4.06
N HIS A 285 1.11 -20.07 -3.78
CA HIS A 285 0.50 -19.46 -2.60
C HIS A 285 -0.23 -18.17 -2.95
N THR A 286 -1.39 -17.97 -2.32
CA THR A 286 -2.28 -16.82 -2.52
C THR A 286 -2.35 -15.99 -1.26
N LEU A 287 -2.30 -14.68 -1.40
CA LEU A 287 -2.39 -13.72 -0.31
C LEU A 287 -3.32 -12.57 -0.68
N LEU A 288 -3.80 -11.87 0.35
CA LEU A 288 -4.37 -10.54 0.23
C LEU A 288 -3.34 -9.52 0.69
N LEU A 289 -3.16 -8.44 -0.06
CA LEU A 289 -2.36 -7.28 0.36
C LEU A 289 -3.30 -6.11 0.57
N ILE A 290 -3.20 -5.47 1.73
CA ILE A 290 -3.94 -4.26 2.07
C ILE A 290 -2.92 -3.15 2.26
N ILE A 291 -3.09 -2.05 1.52
CA ILE A 291 -2.34 -0.81 1.73
C ILE A 291 -3.29 0.20 2.39
N ASP A 292 -2.91 0.68 3.56
CA ASP A 292 -3.60 1.74 4.28
C ASP A 292 -2.97 3.10 3.91
N SER A 293 -3.71 3.89 3.13
CA SER A 293 -3.37 5.26 2.74
C SER A 293 -4.31 6.27 3.41
N THR A 294 -4.96 5.93 4.54
CA THR A 294 -5.87 6.84 5.25
C THR A 294 -5.16 8.08 5.82
N LYS A 295 -3.85 8.00 6.05
CA LYS A 295 -2.97 9.13 6.41
C LYS A 295 -2.26 9.76 5.21
N GLY A 296 -2.59 9.32 4.01
CA GLY A 296 -1.98 9.75 2.75
C GLY A 296 -0.89 8.81 2.23
N PRO A 297 -0.51 8.96 0.94
CA PRO A 297 0.35 8.01 0.25
C PRO A 297 1.80 7.96 0.79
N CYS A 298 2.32 9.06 1.33
CA CYS A 298 3.68 9.10 1.87
C CYS A 298 3.82 8.52 3.28
N GLU A 299 2.71 8.34 3.99
CA GLU A 299 2.66 7.72 5.33
C GLU A 299 1.96 6.36 5.30
N SER A 300 1.80 5.79 4.11
CA SER A 300 1.07 4.55 3.94
C SER A 300 1.80 3.36 4.56
N THR A 301 1.02 2.45 5.13
CA THR A 301 1.48 1.16 5.61
C THR A 301 0.90 0.05 4.74
N TYR A 302 1.45 -1.15 4.85
CA TYR A 302 0.91 -2.32 4.18
C TYR A 302 0.87 -3.52 5.13
N ALA A 303 -0.02 -4.46 4.83
CA ALA A 303 -0.11 -5.75 5.47
C ALA A 303 -0.56 -6.82 4.47
N MET A 304 0.11 -7.97 4.51
CA MET A 304 -0.20 -9.17 3.74
C MET A 304 -0.88 -10.19 4.64
N TYR A 305 -1.88 -10.85 4.11
CA TYR A 305 -2.71 -11.81 4.81
C TYR A 305 -2.77 -13.11 4.03
N ASP A 306 -2.65 -14.24 4.73
CA ASP A 306 -2.97 -15.56 4.21
C ASP A 306 -4.08 -16.19 5.07
N GLN A 307 -4.29 -17.51 4.91
CA GLN A 307 -5.29 -18.25 5.69
C GLN A 307 -5.04 -18.24 7.20
N HIS A 308 -3.81 -17.98 7.67
CA HIS A 308 -3.46 -17.89 9.09
C HIS A 308 -3.50 -16.45 9.61
N GLY A 309 -4.05 -15.51 8.83
CA GLY A 309 -4.12 -14.10 9.20
C GLY A 309 -2.94 -13.30 8.69
N ILE A 310 -2.54 -12.29 9.46
CA ILE A 310 -1.49 -11.35 9.06
C ILE A 310 -0.09 -12.00 9.08
N LYS A 311 0.70 -11.74 8.03
CA LYS A 311 2.08 -12.24 7.95
C LYS A 311 3.04 -11.33 8.72
N SER A 312 3.74 -11.87 9.70
CA SER A 312 4.74 -11.14 10.50
C SER A 312 5.78 -10.39 9.65
N LYS A 313 6.32 -11.05 8.61
CA LYS A 313 7.28 -10.48 7.65
C LYS A 313 6.64 -9.87 6.40
N GLY A 314 5.32 -9.65 6.41
CA GLY A 314 4.56 -9.12 5.28
C GLY A 314 3.80 -7.85 5.66
N GLN A 315 4.32 -7.06 6.59
CA GLN A 315 3.68 -5.83 7.04
C GLN A 315 4.74 -4.77 7.40
N GLY A 316 4.36 -3.49 7.34
CA GLY A 316 5.26 -2.39 7.68
C GLY A 316 4.93 -1.11 6.93
N LYS A 317 5.94 -0.23 6.77
CA LYS A 317 5.81 0.97 5.94
C LYS A 317 5.76 0.59 4.46
N LEU A 318 4.98 1.29 3.65
CA LEU A 318 4.90 0.99 2.21
C LEU A 318 6.27 1.07 1.50
N SER A 319 7.17 1.94 1.98
CA SER A 319 8.55 2.03 1.48
C SER A 319 9.35 0.72 1.60
N GLU A 320 8.96 -0.18 2.50
CA GLU A 320 9.60 -1.46 2.78
C GLU A 320 8.90 -2.64 2.08
N ILE A 321 7.88 -2.38 1.26
CA ILE A 321 7.05 -3.43 0.64
C ILE A 321 7.86 -4.44 -0.18
N GLY A 322 8.95 -3.99 -0.83
CA GLY A 322 9.85 -4.88 -1.55
C GLY A 322 10.42 -5.99 -0.65
N GLU A 323 10.83 -5.65 0.57
CA GLU A 323 11.34 -6.63 1.54
C GLU A 323 10.24 -7.61 1.98
N GLY A 324 9.00 -7.13 2.15
CA GLY A 324 7.85 -8.00 2.40
C GLY A 324 7.62 -9.02 1.28
N PHE A 325 7.65 -8.57 0.02
CA PHE A 325 7.54 -9.48 -1.14
C PHE A 325 8.69 -10.49 -1.19
N ARG A 326 9.92 -10.06 -0.90
CA ARG A 326 11.10 -10.93 -0.86
C ARG A 326 10.96 -12.02 0.22
N ALA A 327 10.58 -11.61 1.44
CA ALA A 327 10.45 -12.52 2.57
C ALA A 327 9.31 -13.54 2.35
N GLN A 328 8.14 -13.09 1.89
CA GLN A 328 7.03 -14.00 1.58
C GLN A 328 7.38 -14.94 0.42
N SER A 329 8.06 -14.45 -0.61
CA SER A 329 8.51 -15.29 -1.73
C SER A 329 9.55 -16.32 -1.28
N SER A 330 10.51 -15.93 -0.45
CA SER A 330 11.52 -16.84 0.12
C SER A 330 10.88 -17.99 0.89
N PHE A 331 9.98 -17.65 1.81
CA PHE A 331 9.33 -18.66 2.65
C PHE A 331 8.53 -19.65 1.82
N ASN A 332 7.70 -19.15 0.90
CA ASN A 332 6.83 -19.99 0.10
C ASN A 332 7.59 -20.78 -0.96
N PHE A 333 8.67 -20.22 -1.51
CA PHE A 333 9.54 -20.94 -2.43
C PHE A 333 10.27 -22.09 -1.73
N ALA A 334 10.86 -21.84 -0.56
CA ALA A 334 11.50 -22.87 0.25
C ALA A 334 10.49 -23.96 0.67
N ASN A 335 9.28 -23.56 1.06
CA ASN A 335 8.23 -24.50 1.47
C ASN A 335 7.76 -25.37 0.30
N SER A 336 7.61 -24.80 -0.89
CA SER A 336 7.33 -25.58 -2.10
C SER A 336 8.44 -26.60 -2.38
N CYS A 337 9.71 -26.19 -2.29
CA CYS A 337 10.85 -27.08 -2.47
C CYS A 337 10.84 -28.23 -1.44
N LEU A 338 10.53 -27.94 -0.17
CA LEU A 338 10.40 -28.93 0.89
C LEU A 338 9.29 -29.95 0.57
N ASN A 339 8.13 -29.48 0.13
CA ASN A 339 7.02 -30.35 -0.25
C ASN A 339 7.37 -31.25 -1.45
N ARG A 340 8.12 -30.72 -2.43
CA ARG A 340 8.64 -31.53 -3.54
C ARG A 340 9.67 -32.55 -3.10
N PHE A 341 10.57 -32.19 -2.20
CA PHE A 341 11.52 -33.13 -1.61
C PHE A 341 10.79 -34.32 -0.98
N LYS A 342 9.80 -34.03 -0.11
CA LYS A 342 8.96 -35.04 0.55
C LYS A 342 8.21 -35.93 -0.45
N GLY A 343 7.86 -35.39 -1.62
CA GLY A 343 7.21 -36.11 -2.71
C GLY A 343 8.15 -36.75 -3.74
N GLY A 344 9.48 -36.71 -3.55
CA GLY A 344 10.45 -37.27 -4.51
C GLY A 344 10.56 -36.53 -5.85
N LYS A 345 10.20 -35.23 -5.90
CA LYS A 345 10.04 -34.43 -7.14
C LYS A 345 11.03 -33.25 -7.23
N THR A 346 12.23 -33.37 -6.69
CA THR A 346 13.23 -32.27 -6.61
C THR A 346 13.76 -31.75 -7.96
N LYS A 347 13.54 -32.47 -9.06
CA LYS A 347 13.94 -32.05 -10.42
C LYS A 347 13.10 -30.90 -11.00
N TYR A 348 11.96 -30.59 -10.39
CA TYR A 348 11.08 -29.49 -10.82
C TYR A 348 11.02 -28.44 -9.72
N TRP A 349 10.86 -27.17 -10.09
CA TRP A 349 10.64 -26.07 -9.15
C TRP A 349 9.61 -25.10 -9.71
N ASP A 350 8.94 -24.35 -8.83
CA ASP A 350 7.88 -23.42 -9.23
C ASP A 350 8.49 -22.11 -9.70
N SER A 351 7.90 -21.50 -10.71
CA SER A 351 8.27 -20.12 -11.09
C SER A 351 8.27 -19.20 -9.88
N THR A 352 9.22 -18.27 -9.79
CA THR A 352 9.23 -17.22 -8.75
C THR A 352 8.27 -16.07 -9.05
N LYS A 353 7.56 -16.11 -10.19
CA LYS A 353 6.67 -15.04 -10.62
C LYS A 353 5.60 -14.73 -9.58
N THR A 354 5.38 -13.44 -9.40
CA THR A 354 4.29 -12.88 -8.62
C THR A 354 3.28 -12.24 -9.56
N TYR A 355 2.00 -12.54 -9.36
CA TYR A 355 0.89 -11.92 -10.09
C TYR A 355 0.01 -11.17 -9.10
N LEU A 356 -0.40 -9.95 -9.46
CA LEU A 356 -1.16 -9.06 -8.60
C LEU A 356 -2.37 -8.50 -9.34
N TRP A 357 -3.50 -8.39 -8.64
CA TRP A 357 -4.73 -7.81 -9.13
C TRP A 357 -5.26 -6.80 -8.11
N LYS A 358 -5.32 -5.53 -8.48
CA LYS A 358 -5.90 -4.48 -7.64
C LYS A 358 -7.42 -4.56 -7.68
N ILE A 359 -8.01 -4.84 -6.54
CA ILE A 359 -9.45 -5.05 -6.43
C ILE A 359 -10.19 -3.72 -6.47
N GLN A 360 -11.35 -3.73 -7.13
CA GLN A 360 -12.30 -2.62 -7.18
C GLN A 360 -13.75 -3.08 -7.12
N LYS A 361 -14.62 -2.16 -6.71
CA LYS A 361 -16.08 -2.27 -6.84
C LYS A 361 -16.49 -2.19 -8.31
N LYS A 362 -17.66 -2.74 -8.65
CA LYS A 362 -18.22 -2.63 -10.00
C LYS A 362 -18.74 -1.23 -10.32
#